data_AF-A0A9X5CAM3-F1
#
_entry.id   AF-A0A9X5CAM3-F1
#
_cell.length_a   1.000
_cell.length_b   1.000
_cell.length_c   1.000
_cell.angle_alpha   90.00
_cell.angle_beta   90.00
_cell.angle_gamma   90.00
#
_symmetry.space_group_name_H-M   'P 1'
#
loop_
_entity.id
_entity.type
_entity.pdbx_description
1 polymer ?
#
loop_
_entity_poly.entity_id
_entity_poly.type
_entity_poly.pdbx_seq_one_letter_code
_entity_poly.pdbx_strand_id
1 'polypeptide(L)'
;MDLQNTDVKEIAKYFSDKVNNFLFQPQPIAIEQKNSSDMKDLDHYWIKLISGNTYKTDARNEHSANLAKSLVTVPFIQKRIAKTDNSRMEEVAKIMSCEHKTLQQTFSSLVFYHLQITCSEQEQQVLSNKYGADFYRLPLI
;
A
#
# COMPACT_ATOMS: atom_id res chain seq x y z
N MET A 1 -9.42 -10.11 -9.12
CA MET A 1 -10.30 -9.04 -9.59
C MET A 1 -9.56 -8.25 -10.64
N ASP A 2 -10.23 -7.95 -11.74
CA ASP A 2 -9.69 -7.06 -12.77
C ASP A 2 -9.90 -5.61 -12.35
N LEU A 3 -8.86 -4.95 -11.86
CA LEU A 3 -8.96 -3.56 -11.39
C LEU A 3 -9.25 -2.58 -12.52
N GLN A 4 -8.85 -2.90 -13.76
CA GLN A 4 -8.89 -1.97 -14.87
C GLN A 4 -10.32 -1.61 -15.27
N ASN A 5 -11.23 -2.60 -15.22
CA ASN A 5 -12.60 -2.46 -15.69
C ASN A 5 -13.66 -2.42 -14.57
N THR A 6 -13.25 -2.42 -13.30
CA THR A 6 -14.16 -2.40 -12.14
C THR A 6 -14.41 -0.97 -11.64
N ASP A 7 -15.59 -0.69 -11.11
CA ASP A 7 -15.89 0.62 -10.51
C ASP A 7 -15.02 0.90 -9.27
N VAL A 8 -14.69 2.17 -9.03
CA VAL A 8 -13.85 2.61 -7.90
C VAL A 8 -14.40 2.14 -6.55
N LYS A 9 -15.72 2.20 -6.34
CA LYS A 9 -16.34 1.78 -5.07
C LYS A 9 -16.30 0.27 -4.90
N GLU A 10 -16.45 -0.47 -6.00
CA GLU A 10 -16.34 -1.93 -5.99
C GLU A 10 -14.90 -2.37 -5.71
N ILE A 11 -13.91 -1.65 -6.25
CA ILE A 11 -12.49 -1.89 -5.96
C ILE A 11 -12.20 -1.66 -4.47
N ALA A 12 -12.62 -0.50 -3.94
CA ALA A 12 -12.42 -0.18 -2.53
C ALA A 12 -13.12 -1.19 -1.63
N LYS A 13 -14.35 -1.59 -1.96
CA LYS A 13 -15.09 -2.63 -1.23
C LYS A 13 -14.36 -3.97 -1.26
N TYR A 14 -13.88 -4.41 -2.42
CA TYR A 14 -13.08 -5.64 -2.54
C TYR A 14 -11.88 -5.61 -1.60
N PHE A 15 -11.10 -4.52 -1.60
CA PHE A 15 -9.94 -4.44 -0.71
C PHE A 15 -10.36 -4.39 0.76
N SER A 16 -11.37 -3.60 1.11
CA SER A 16 -11.92 -3.52 2.47
C SER A 16 -12.34 -4.91 2.97
N ASP A 17 -13.14 -5.66 2.19
CA ASP A 17 -13.57 -7.02 2.52
C ASP A 17 -12.40 -8.00 2.68
N LYS A 18 -11.38 -7.88 1.82
CA LYS A 18 -10.22 -8.78 1.80
C LYS A 18 -9.26 -8.53 2.96
N VAL A 19 -9.03 -7.28 3.33
CA VAL A 19 -8.09 -6.89 4.40
C VAL A 19 -8.75 -6.86 5.77
N ASN A 20 -10.07 -7.05 5.84
CA ASN A 20 -10.84 -7.20 7.08
C ASN A 20 -10.66 -8.59 7.71
N ASN A 21 -9.42 -8.91 8.07
CA ASN A 21 -9.07 -10.14 8.77
C ASN A 21 -7.89 -9.89 9.72
N PHE A 22 -8.04 -10.28 10.99
CA PHE A 22 -6.97 -10.16 11.98
C PHE A 22 -5.74 -11.03 11.63
N LEU A 23 -5.95 -12.17 10.96
CA LEU A 23 -4.89 -13.04 10.46
C LEU A 23 -4.60 -12.79 8.97
N PHE A 24 -4.79 -11.54 8.51
CA PHE A 24 -4.60 -11.18 7.12
C PHE A 24 -3.19 -11.51 6.63
N GLN A 25 -3.12 -12.17 5.49
CA GLN A 25 -1.88 -12.48 4.78
C GLN A 25 -1.89 -11.72 3.44
N PRO A 26 -0.92 -10.84 3.17
CA PRO A 26 -0.90 -10.04 1.94
C PRO A 26 -0.57 -10.86 0.68
N GLN A 27 0.07 -12.03 0.84
CA GLN A 27 0.64 -12.82 -0.26
C GLN A 27 -0.37 -13.19 -1.34
N PRO A 28 -1.56 -13.76 -1.02
CA PRO A 28 -2.49 -14.20 -2.06
C PRO A 28 -2.91 -13.07 -3.00
N ILE A 29 -3.22 -11.91 -2.44
CA ILE A 29 -3.71 -10.74 -3.20
C ILE A 29 -2.55 -10.08 -3.94
N ALA A 30 -1.41 -9.91 -3.29
CA ALA A 30 -0.24 -9.31 -3.95
C ALA A 30 0.25 -10.16 -5.12
N ILE A 31 0.23 -11.50 -5.01
CA ILE A 31 0.57 -12.40 -6.12
C ILE A 31 -0.47 -12.30 -7.22
N GLU A 32 -1.76 -12.30 -6.88
CA GLU A 32 -2.87 -12.12 -7.83
C GLU A 32 -2.72 -10.82 -8.64
N GLN A 33 -2.31 -9.73 -7.97
CA GLN A 33 -2.22 -8.39 -8.54
C GLN A 33 -0.82 -7.99 -9.03
N LYS A 34 0.17 -8.89 -8.96
CA LYS A 34 1.60 -8.59 -9.23
C LYS A 34 1.85 -7.85 -10.55
N ASN A 35 1.08 -8.19 -11.59
CA ASN A 35 1.23 -7.63 -12.93
C ASN A 35 0.26 -6.47 -13.23
N SER A 36 -0.63 -6.14 -12.30
CA SER A 36 -1.61 -5.06 -12.44
C SER A 36 -0.94 -3.70 -12.34
N SER A 37 -1.09 -2.86 -13.37
CA SER A 37 -0.67 -1.46 -13.32
C SER A 37 -1.49 -0.67 -12.29
N ASP A 38 -2.80 -0.92 -12.23
CA ASP A 38 -3.72 -0.28 -11.30
C ASP A 38 -3.33 -0.58 -9.84
N MET A 39 -2.92 -1.80 -9.51
CA MET A 39 -2.43 -2.11 -8.16
C MET A 39 -1.13 -1.36 -7.83
N LYS A 40 -0.20 -1.23 -8.79
CA LYS A 40 1.04 -0.46 -8.60
C LYS A 40 0.74 1.03 -8.40
N ASP A 41 -0.21 1.57 -9.15
CA ASP A 41 -0.66 2.96 -8.98
C ASP A 41 -1.31 3.16 -7.62
N LEU A 42 -2.14 2.20 -7.17
CA LEU A 42 -2.74 2.19 -5.85
C LEU A 42 -1.69 2.17 -4.73
N ASP A 43 -0.63 1.37 -4.86
CA ASP A 43 0.49 1.38 -3.90
C ASP A 43 1.07 2.79 -3.77
N HIS A 44 1.37 3.42 -4.91
CA HIS A 44 1.97 4.75 -4.96
C HIS A 44 1.07 5.79 -4.31
N TYR A 45 -0.23 5.78 -4.61
CA TYR A 45 -1.18 6.72 -4.00
C TYR A 45 -1.38 6.47 -2.52
N TRP A 46 -1.46 5.21 -2.08
CA TRP A 46 -1.56 4.89 -0.66
C TRP A 46 -0.34 5.40 0.11
N ILE A 47 0.88 5.07 -0.35
CA ILE A 47 2.14 5.52 0.26
C ILE A 47 2.20 7.05 0.30
N LYS A 48 1.87 7.73 -0.80
CA LYS A 48 1.82 9.20 -0.87
C LYS A 48 0.82 9.79 0.12
N LEU A 49 -0.37 9.19 0.23
CA LEU A 49 -1.44 9.66 1.10
C LEU A 49 -1.03 9.56 2.58
N ILE A 50 -0.60 8.37 3.02
CA ILE A 50 -0.34 8.11 4.45
C ILE A 50 0.99 8.68 4.94
N SER A 51 1.90 9.04 4.03
CA SER A 51 3.13 9.77 4.37
C SER A 51 2.90 11.27 4.58
N GLY A 52 1.74 11.81 4.15
CA GLY A 52 1.42 13.22 4.26
C GLY A 52 1.25 13.70 5.71
N ASN A 53 1.66 14.94 5.98
CA ASN A 53 1.57 15.54 7.32
C ASN A 53 0.13 15.71 7.83
N THR A 54 -0.86 15.69 6.92
CA THR A 54 -2.28 15.80 7.26
C THR A 54 -2.95 14.46 7.54
N TYR A 55 -2.26 13.34 7.32
CA TYR A 55 -2.80 12.01 7.59
C TYR A 55 -2.83 11.75 9.10
N LYS A 56 -4.04 11.56 9.64
CA LYS A 56 -4.24 11.32 11.07
C LYS A 56 -3.98 9.86 11.41
N THR A 57 -3.11 9.65 12.40
CA THR A 57 -2.74 8.34 12.92
C THR A 57 -3.24 8.13 14.35
N ASP A 58 -3.35 6.86 14.71
CA ASP A 58 -3.32 6.39 16.09
C ASP A 58 -2.32 5.23 16.22
N ALA A 59 -2.26 4.58 17.38
CA ALA A 59 -1.31 3.50 17.64
C ALA A 59 -1.36 2.37 16.59
N ARG A 60 -2.50 2.13 15.93
CA ARG A 60 -2.69 1.02 14.99
C ARG A 60 -2.05 1.30 13.64
N ASN A 61 -2.17 2.52 13.11
CA ASN A 61 -1.69 2.86 11.77
C ASN A 61 -0.48 3.81 11.74
N GLU A 62 0.02 4.24 12.92
CA GLU A 62 1.20 5.10 13.04
C GLU A 62 2.46 4.46 12.45
N HIS A 63 2.67 3.17 12.71
CA HIS A 63 3.82 2.45 12.16
C HIS A 63 3.81 2.45 10.62
N SER A 64 2.64 2.23 10.01
CA SER A 64 2.44 2.32 8.56
C SER A 64 2.78 3.71 8.01
N ALA A 65 2.32 4.77 8.68
CA ALA A 65 2.57 6.14 8.26
C ALA A 65 4.06 6.51 8.36
N ASN A 66 4.74 6.11 9.43
CA ASN A 66 6.18 6.37 9.60
C ASN A 66 7.03 5.60 8.58
N LEU A 67 6.65 4.37 8.26
CA LEU A 67 7.30 3.60 7.21
C LEU A 67 7.06 4.24 5.84
N ALA A 68 5.84 4.68 5.54
CA ALA A 68 5.54 5.40 4.30
C ALA A 68 6.34 6.71 4.17
N LYS A 69 6.45 7.51 5.25
CA LYS A 69 7.32 8.70 5.29
C LYS A 69 8.77 8.36 4.95
N SER A 70 9.25 7.21 5.39
CA SER A 70 10.59 6.73 5.05
C SER A 70 10.67 6.26 3.60
N LEU A 71 9.67 5.52 3.11
CA LEU A 71 9.60 5.01 1.74
C LEU A 71 9.63 6.15 0.71
N VAL A 72 8.92 7.25 0.94
CA VAL A 72 8.93 8.40 0.02
C VAL A 72 10.27 9.12 -0.08
N THR A 73 11.21 8.87 0.85
CA THR A 73 12.60 9.37 0.75
C THR A 73 13.49 8.52 -0.15
N VAL A 74 13.02 7.33 -0.57
CA VAL A 74 13.80 6.43 -1.44
C VAL A 74 13.68 6.93 -2.89
N PRO A 75 14.79 7.22 -3.59
CA PRO A 75 14.74 7.92 -4.88
C PRO A 75 13.87 7.25 -5.96
N PHE A 76 13.93 5.92 -6.09
CA PHE A 76 13.12 5.22 -7.10
C PHE A 76 11.62 5.21 -6.75
N ILE A 77 11.26 5.14 -5.46
CA ILE A 77 9.87 5.25 -5.00
C ILE A 77 9.34 6.65 -5.28
N GLN A 78 10.11 7.69 -4.90
CA GLN A 78 9.75 9.07 -5.17
C GLN A 78 9.50 9.32 -6.66
N LYS A 79 10.39 8.80 -7.52
CA LYS A 79 10.24 8.90 -8.98
C LYS A 79 9.01 8.17 -9.51
N ARG A 80 8.65 7.01 -8.95
CA ARG A 80 7.45 6.27 -9.35
C ARG A 80 6.18 7.01 -8.94
N ILE A 81 6.09 7.46 -7.69
CA ILE A 81 4.97 8.26 -7.17
C ILE A 81 4.75 9.53 -8.01
N ALA A 82 5.84 10.20 -8.41
CA ALA A 82 5.75 11.41 -9.24
C ALA A 82 5.26 11.15 -10.68
N LYS A 83 5.36 9.91 -11.17
CA LYS A 83 4.92 9.50 -12.50
C LYS A 83 3.53 8.85 -12.51
N THR A 84 3.00 8.49 -11.34
CA THR A 84 1.67 7.90 -11.22
C THR A 84 0.62 8.93 -11.61
N ASP A 85 -0.17 8.57 -12.61
CA ASP A 85 -1.29 9.38 -13.11
C ASP A 85 -2.50 8.48 -13.36
N ASN A 86 -3.22 8.15 -12.29
CA ASN A 86 -4.38 7.28 -12.33
C ASN A 86 -5.40 7.73 -11.27
N SER A 87 -6.27 8.67 -11.67
CA SER A 87 -7.24 9.30 -10.75
C SER A 87 -8.18 8.29 -10.07
N ARG A 88 -8.47 7.15 -10.73
CA ARG A 88 -9.29 6.08 -10.15
C ARG A 88 -8.61 5.46 -8.93
N MET A 89 -7.32 5.13 -9.03
CA MET A 89 -6.57 4.55 -7.91
C MET A 89 -6.29 5.57 -6.81
N GLU A 90 -6.17 6.86 -7.15
CA GLU A 90 -6.12 7.92 -6.16
C GLU A 90 -7.43 7.98 -5.34
N GLU A 91 -8.57 7.83 -6.00
CA GLU A 91 -9.87 7.80 -5.34
C GLU A 91 -10.05 6.54 -4.47
N VAL A 92 -9.62 5.37 -4.94
CA VAL A 92 -9.59 4.14 -4.12
C VAL A 92 -8.75 4.37 -2.85
N ALA A 93 -7.55 4.94 -2.96
CA ALA A 93 -6.70 5.24 -1.80
C ALA A 93 -7.39 6.20 -0.81
N LYS A 94 -8.11 7.22 -1.32
CA LYS A 94 -8.90 8.13 -0.49
C LYS A 94 -10.02 7.41 0.25
N ILE A 95 -10.78 6.53 -0.42
CA ILE A 95 -11.84 5.73 0.23
C ILE A 95 -11.24 4.85 1.32
N MET A 96 -10.15 4.11 1.01
CA MET A 96 -9.46 3.27 2.00
C MET A 96 -8.93 4.07 3.18
N SER A 97 -8.55 5.34 2.99
CA SER A 97 -8.08 6.21 4.08
C SER A 97 -9.19 6.62 5.07
N CYS A 98 -10.45 6.41 4.72
CA CYS A 98 -11.62 6.62 5.57
C CYS A 98 -12.03 5.37 6.35
N GLU A 99 -11.47 4.19 6.04
CA GLU A 99 -11.77 2.94 6.72
C GLU A 99 -11.30 2.93 8.19
N HIS A 100 -11.72 1.93 8.96
CA HIS A 100 -11.23 1.76 10.32
C HIS A 100 -9.69 1.60 10.36
N LYS A 101 -9.01 2.13 11.39
CA LYS A 101 -7.53 2.17 11.42
C LYS A 101 -6.86 0.80 11.37
N THR A 102 -7.48 -0.24 11.92
CA THR A 102 -7.01 -1.63 11.77
C THR A 102 -7.04 -2.09 10.31
N LEU A 103 -8.07 -1.71 9.53
CA LEU A 103 -8.14 -2.02 8.09
C LEU A 103 -7.07 -1.25 7.31
N GLN A 104 -6.87 0.02 7.65
CA GLN A 104 -5.80 0.83 7.05
C GLN A 104 -4.43 0.19 7.29
N GLN A 105 -4.23 -0.42 8.46
CA GLN A 105 -3.00 -1.13 8.80
C GLN A 105 -2.82 -2.41 7.96
N THR A 106 -3.82 -3.30 7.91
CA THR A 106 -3.73 -4.53 7.09
C THR A 106 -3.62 -4.21 5.60
N PHE A 107 -4.31 -3.18 5.13
CA PHE A 107 -4.17 -2.65 3.77
C PHE A 107 -2.76 -2.12 3.50
N SER A 108 -2.14 -1.44 4.48
CA SER A 108 -0.74 -1.01 4.35
C SER A 108 0.22 -2.20 4.24
N SER A 109 -0.03 -3.29 4.99
CA SER A 109 0.76 -4.53 4.85
C SER A 109 0.66 -5.12 3.43
N LEU A 110 -0.53 -5.07 2.83
CA LEU A 110 -0.74 -5.47 1.43
C LEU A 110 0.08 -4.60 0.47
N VAL A 111 -0.05 -3.28 0.57
CA VAL A 111 0.64 -2.32 -0.30
C VAL A 111 2.16 -2.46 -0.18
N PHE A 112 2.70 -2.58 1.03
CA PHE A 112 4.13 -2.70 1.25
C PHE A 112 4.70 -4.01 0.71
N TYR A 113 3.97 -5.12 0.88
CA TYR A 113 4.38 -6.39 0.31
C TYR A 113 4.29 -6.39 -1.22
N HIS A 114 3.22 -5.83 -1.80
CA HIS A 114 3.06 -5.72 -3.25
C HIS A 114 4.15 -4.83 -3.88
N LEU A 115 4.48 -3.70 -3.26
CA LEU A 115 5.62 -2.86 -3.64
C LEU A 115 6.92 -3.68 -3.65
N GLN A 116 7.19 -4.45 -2.59
CA GLN A 116 8.41 -5.25 -2.48
C GLN A 116 8.52 -6.27 -3.64
N ILE A 117 7.47 -7.06 -3.90
CA ILE A 117 7.54 -8.12 -4.92
C ILE A 117 7.49 -7.61 -6.37
N THR A 118 7.14 -6.34 -6.57
CA THR A 118 7.12 -5.68 -7.89
C THR A 118 8.37 -4.82 -8.15
N CYS A 119 9.21 -4.62 -7.13
CA CYS A 119 10.54 -4.04 -7.30
C CYS A 119 11.50 -5.01 -8.01
N SER A 120 12.49 -4.47 -8.72
CA SER A 120 13.62 -5.23 -9.23
C SER A 120 14.46 -5.80 -8.07
N GLU A 121 15.31 -6.79 -8.32
CA GLU A 121 16.16 -7.41 -7.29
C GLU A 121 17.05 -6.38 -6.56
N GLN A 122 17.60 -5.41 -7.30
CA GLN A 122 18.41 -4.32 -6.75
C GLN A 122 17.59 -3.42 -5.82
N GLU A 123 16.39 -3.03 -6.25
CA GLU A 123 15.47 -2.22 -5.44
C GLU A 123 15.00 -2.98 -4.19
N GLN A 124 14.72 -4.28 -4.33
CA GLN A 124 14.38 -5.13 -3.19
C GLN A 124 15.50 -5.21 -2.16
N GLN A 125 16.77 -5.30 -2.59
CA GLN A 125 17.91 -5.25 -1.68
C GLN A 125 18.01 -3.89 -0.98
N VAL A 126 17.79 -2.78 -1.69
CA VAL A 126 17.78 -1.44 -1.08
C VAL A 126 16.71 -1.36 0.02
N LEU A 127 15.49 -1.84 -0.25
CA LEU A 127 14.41 -1.83 0.74
C LEU A 127 14.72 -2.76 1.92
N SER A 128 15.18 -3.98 1.66
CA SER A 128 15.47 -4.97 2.70
C SER A 128 16.62 -4.53 3.61
N ASN A 129 17.67 -3.92 3.05
CA ASN A 129 18.79 -3.39 3.84
C ASN A 129 18.38 -2.21 4.71
N LYS A 130 17.44 -1.38 4.25
CA LYS A 130 17.02 -0.17 4.96
C LYS A 130 15.92 -0.41 6.00
N TYR A 131 15.00 -1.34 5.72
CA TYR A 131 13.79 -1.54 6.52
C TYR A 131 13.61 -2.97 7.06
N GLY A 132 14.48 -3.90 6.65
CA GLY A 132 14.34 -5.33 6.94
C GLY A 132 13.58 -6.08 5.83
N ALA A 133 13.88 -7.37 5.66
CA ALA A 133 13.28 -8.21 4.60
C ALA A 133 11.76 -8.38 4.71
N ASP A 134 11.22 -8.20 5.93
CA ASP A 134 9.81 -8.35 6.26
C ASP A 134 9.16 -7.02 6.72
N PHE A 135 9.62 -5.86 6.21
CA PHE A 135 9.11 -4.54 6.63
C PHE A 135 7.59 -4.35 6.43
N TYR A 136 6.99 -5.14 5.56
CA TYR A 136 5.54 -5.17 5.33
C TYR A 136 4.75 -5.81 6.48
N ARG A 137 5.39 -6.53 7.41
CA ARG A 137 4.74 -7.13 8.59
C ARG A 137 4.57 -6.07 9.68
N LEU A 138 3.45 -5.37 9.61
CA LEU A 138 3.11 -4.32 10.56
C LEU A 138 2.59 -4.93 11.88
N PRO A 139 2.96 -4.37 13.05
CA PRO A 139 2.57 -4.90 14.34
C PRO A 139 1.08 -4.64 14.62
N LEU A 140 0.23 -5.65 14.57
CA LEU A 140 -1.17 -5.50 14.96
C LEU A 140 -1.24 -5.24 16.47
N ILE A 141 -1.77 -4.07 16.84
CA ILE A 141 -1.94 -3.60 18.22
C ILE A 141 -3.43 -3.55 18.56
#